data_AF-A0A6S7IH53-F1
#
_entry.id   AF-A0A6S7IH53-F1
#
_cell.length_a   1.000
_cell.length_b   1.000
_cell.length_c   1.000
_cell.angle_alpha   90.00
_cell.angle_beta   90.00
_cell.angle_gamma   90.00
#
_symmetry.space_group_name_H-M   'P 1'
#
loop_
_entity.id
_entity.type
_entity.pdbx_description
1 polymer ?
#
loop_
_entity_poly.entity_id
_entity_poly.type
_entity_poly.pdbx_seq_one_letter_code
_entity_poly.pdbx_strand_id
1 'polypeptide(L)'
;MFCCKKSSSFCHDYLGCKDVCCENKTRINRCESMLESYEKLTKPEYMANQDNPLSHAFSLTCEIRKRREENAEVQNELKVLSEKTKKFTVDFLNVCKNSEEVSIVLNFDEDDLTNRKEVEALKNAVNAKHKE
;
A
#
# COMPACT_ATOMS: atom_id res chain seq x y z
N MET A 1 16.76 -0.98 12.31
CA MET A 1 17.74 -1.88 11.65
C MET A 1 17.01 -2.63 10.54
N PHE A 2 16.92 -2.07 9.34
CA PHE A 2 16.31 -2.74 8.18
C PHE A 2 17.41 -3.55 7.49
N CYS A 3 17.40 -4.88 7.68
CA CYS A 3 18.56 -5.73 7.39
C CYS A 3 18.73 -6.06 5.89
N CYS A 4 17.71 -5.84 5.05
CA CYS A 4 17.79 -6.11 3.61
C CYS A 4 17.40 -4.87 2.81
N LYS A 5 18.41 -4.10 2.36
CA LYS A 5 18.23 -2.87 1.56
C LYS A 5 17.89 -3.14 0.08
N LYS A 6 17.67 -4.39 -0.32
CA LYS A 6 17.52 -4.77 -1.74
C LYS A 6 16.11 -4.71 -2.30
N SER A 7 15.11 -4.35 -1.50
CA SER A 7 13.72 -4.39 -1.96
C SER A 7 13.22 -2.99 -2.32
N SER A 8 12.86 -2.80 -3.59
CA SER A 8 12.08 -1.65 -4.08
C SER A 8 10.59 -1.74 -3.71
N SER A 9 10.25 -2.53 -2.68
CA SER A 9 8.86 -2.78 -2.25
C SER A 9 8.62 -2.20 -0.86
N PHE A 10 7.35 -1.98 -0.52
CA PHE A 10 6.94 -1.35 0.73
C PHE A 10 7.43 -2.13 1.95
N CYS A 11 7.59 -3.45 1.80
CA CYS A 11 8.00 -4.35 2.85
C CYS A 11 9.12 -5.29 2.41
N HIS A 12 9.97 -5.69 3.35
CA HIS A 12 10.92 -6.77 3.11
C HIS A 12 10.18 -8.06 2.71
N ASP A 13 10.64 -8.72 1.64
CA ASP A 13 10.09 -10.01 1.21
C ASP A 13 10.56 -11.15 2.14
N TYR A 14 9.97 -11.26 3.33
CA TYR A 14 10.34 -12.27 4.33
C TYR A 14 10.23 -13.71 3.80
N LEU A 15 9.37 -13.95 2.81
CA LEU A 15 9.10 -15.28 2.27
C LEU A 15 10.07 -15.64 1.13
N GLY A 16 10.44 -14.68 0.29
CA GLY A 16 11.45 -14.83 -0.75
C GLY A 16 12.91 -14.60 -0.30
N CYS A 17 13.12 -14.04 0.90
CA CYS A 17 14.45 -13.69 1.39
C CYS A 17 15.30 -14.93 1.71
N LYS A 18 16.51 -14.95 1.13
CA LYS A 18 17.56 -15.96 1.35
C LYS A 18 18.74 -15.42 2.17
N ASP A 19 18.69 -14.16 2.61
CA ASP A 19 19.74 -13.58 3.43
C ASP A 19 19.68 -14.12 4.87
N VAL A 20 20.80 -13.98 5.59
CA VAL A 20 20.99 -14.42 6.99
C VAL A 20 19.87 -13.92 7.92
N CYS A 21 19.26 -12.76 7.62
CA CYS A 21 18.17 -12.20 8.42
C CYS A 21 16.87 -13.03 8.41
N CYS A 22 16.72 -13.94 7.45
CA CYS A 22 15.57 -14.84 7.35
C CYS A 22 15.97 -16.32 7.29
N GLU A 23 17.23 -16.65 6.97
CA GLU A 23 17.76 -18.00 6.83
C GLU A 23 17.34 -18.95 7.98
N ASN A 24 17.49 -18.50 9.23
CA ASN A 24 17.15 -19.30 10.42
C ASN A 24 15.69 -19.18 10.90
N LYS A 25 14.84 -18.41 10.20
CA LYS A 25 13.42 -18.27 10.56
C LYS A 25 12.59 -19.36 9.89
N THR A 26 11.74 -20.01 10.68
CA THR A 26 10.68 -20.87 10.14
C THR A 26 9.75 -20.08 9.22
N ARG A 27 9.05 -20.78 8.33
CA ARG A 27 8.09 -20.12 7.43
C ARG A 27 6.99 -19.38 8.18
N ILE A 28 6.51 -19.92 9.30
CA ILE A 28 5.51 -19.29 10.17
C ILE A 28 6.03 -17.95 10.70
N ASN A 29 7.25 -17.92 11.27
CA ASN A 29 7.83 -16.69 11.81
C ASN A 29 8.09 -15.63 10.72
N ARG A 30 8.36 -16.07 9.48
CA ARG A 30 8.49 -15.18 8.32
C ARG A 30 7.13 -14.58 7.94
N CYS A 31 6.06 -15.39 7.92
CA CYS A 31 4.69 -14.92 7.71
C CYS A 31 4.28 -13.90 8.78
N GLU A 32 4.52 -14.18 10.06
CA GLU A 32 4.23 -13.25 11.16
C GLU A 32 4.97 -11.92 11.00
N SER A 33 6.29 -11.97 10.71
CA SER A 33 7.10 -10.76 10.49
C SER A 33 6.58 -9.91 9.31
N MET A 34 6.10 -10.57 8.25
CA MET A 34 5.49 -9.91 7.10
C MET A 34 4.16 -9.25 7.47
N LEU A 35 3.28 -9.97 8.16
CA LEU A 35 1.97 -9.47 8.59
C LEU A 35 2.12 -8.29 9.55
N GLU A 36 3.01 -8.36 10.53
CA GLU A 36 3.30 -7.25 11.44
C GLU A 36 3.81 -5.99 10.71
N SER A 37 4.59 -6.19 9.65
CA SER A 37 5.10 -5.08 8.85
C SER A 37 3.97 -4.41 8.07
N TYR A 38 3.12 -5.18 7.39
CA TYR A 38 1.95 -4.63 6.71
C TYR A 38 0.93 -4.03 7.69
N GLU A 39 0.76 -4.60 8.88
CA GLU A 39 -0.10 -4.02 9.92
C GLU A 39 0.37 -2.62 10.31
N LYS A 40 1.69 -2.37 10.37
CA LYS A 40 2.24 -1.02 10.61
C LYS A 40 2.02 -0.09 9.43
N LEU A 41 2.23 -0.58 8.21
CA LEU A 41 2.08 0.22 6.97
C LEU A 41 0.61 0.61 6.70
N THR A 42 -0.34 -0.23 7.10
CA THR A 42 -1.77 0.00 6.91
C THR A 42 -2.43 0.81 8.03
N LYS A 43 -1.64 1.31 8.99
CA LYS A 43 -2.14 2.23 10.01
C LYS A 43 -2.54 3.57 9.38
N PRO A 44 -3.74 4.11 9.67
CA PRO A 44 -4.17 5.41 9.14
C PRO A 44 -3.17 6.52 9.46
N GLU A 45 -2.60 6.52 10.67
CA GLU A 45 -1.62 7.52 11.11
C GLU A 45 -0.33 7.42 10.28
N TYR A 46 0.06 6.22 9.87
CA TYR A 46 1.25 6.04 9.03
C TYR A 46 0.99 6.52 7.59
N MET A 47 -0.14 6.10 7.00
CA MET A 47 -0.50 6.45 5.62
C MET A 47 -0.75 7.96 5.45
N ALA A 48 -1.38 8.61 6.42
CA ALA A 48 -1.63 10.05 6.39
C ALA A 48 -0.34 10.90 6.48
N ASN A 49 0.72 10.34 7.06
CA ASN A 49 2.02 11.01 7.20
C ASN A 49 2.96 10.82 5.99
N GLN A 50 2.48 10.19 4.91
CA GLN A 50 3.27 10.02 3.69
C GLN A 50 3.15 11.28 2.82
N ASP A 51 4.16 11.55 1.98
CA ASP A 51 4.16 12.73 1.10
C ASP A 51 2.93 12.77 0.17
N ASN A 52 2.51 11.60 -0.32
CA ASN A 52 1.32 11.42 -1.15
C ASN A 52 0.44 10.29 -0.58
N PRO A 53 -0.42 10.58 0.42
CA PRO A 53 -1.15 9.56 1.18
C PRO A 53 -1.99 8.62 0.32
N LEU A 54 -2.71 9.16 -0.67
CA LEU A 54 -3.54 8.35 -1.57
C LEU A 54 -2.70 7.49 -2.51
N SER A 55 -1.66 8.06 -3.14
CA SER A 55 -0.76 7.30 -4.01
C SER A 55 -0.07 6.16 -3.25
N HIS A 56 0.36 6.43 -2.02
CA HIS A 56 0.90 5.43 -1.11
C HIS A 56 -0.11 4.32 -0.82
N ALA A 57 -1.33 4.67 -0.41
CA ALA A 57 -2.38 3.70 -0.07
C ALA A 57 -2.81 2.83 -1.26
N PHE A 58 -2.92 3.39 -2.46
CA PHE A 58 -3.24 2.62 -3.66
C PHE A 58 -2.12 1.63 -4.03
N SER A 59 -0.87 2.09 -3.95
CA SER A 59 0.30 1.25 -4.21
C SER A 59 0.44 0.12 -3.18
N LEU A 60 0.22 0.42 -1.90
CA LEU A 60 0.18 -0.55 -0.81
C LEU A 60 -0.92 -1.60 -1.02
N THR A 61 -2.10 -1.19 -1.48
CA THR A 61 -3.19 -2.12 -1.83
C THR A 61 -2.80 -3.07 -2.96
N CYS A 62 -2.09 -2.57 -3.98
CA CYS A 62 -1.60 -3.39 -5.08
C CYS A 62 -0.54 -4.40 -4.61
N GLU A 63 0.37 -3.98 -3.75
CA GLU A 63 1.40 -4.86 -3.18
C GLU A 63 0.78 -5.96 -2.30
N ILE A 64 -0.12 -5.60 -1.37
CA ILE A 64 -0.82 -6.57 -0.51
C ILE A 64 -1.60 -7.58 -1.36
N ARG A 65 -2.25 -7.13 -2.44
CA ARG A 65 -2.93 -8.01 -3.39
C ARG A 65 -1.98 -9.01 -4.04
N LYS A 66 -0.82 -8.55 -4.52
CA LYS A 66 0.22 -9.43 -5.08
C LYS A 66 0.69 -10.46 -4.05
N ARG A 67 1.01 -10.03 -2.82
CA ARG A 67 1.42 -10.94 -1.74
C ARG A 67 0.37 -11.98 -1.41
N ARG A 68 -0.91 -11.59 -1.46
CA ARG A 68 -2.04 -12.49 -1.23
C ARG A 68 -2.15 -13.56 -2.31
N GLU A 69 -1.94 -13.19 -3.57
CA GLU A 69 -1.94 -14.12 -4.71
C GLU A 69 -0.75 -15.11 -4.63
N GLU A 70 0.39 -14.68 -4.10
CA GLU A 70 1.58 -15.52 -3.90
C GLU A 70 1.51 -16.42 -2.64
N ASN A 71 0.72 -16.06 -1.63
CA ASN A 71 0.74 -16.69 -0.31
C ASN A 71 -0.66 -17.04 0.21
N ALA A 72 -1.18 -18.18 -0.23
CA ALA A 72 -2.53 -18.66 0.12
C ALA A 72 -2.74 -18.88 1.64
N GLU A 73 -1.69 -19.19 2.39
CA GLU A 73 -1.79 -19.51 3.83
C GLU A 73 -2.12 -18.32 4.71
N VAL A 74 -1.75 -17.11 4.28
CA VAL A 74 -2.00 -15.85 5.00
C VAL A 74 -2.89 -14.91 4.20
N GLN A 75 -3.64 -15.49 3.24
CA GLN A 75 -4.43 -14.72 2.29
C GLN A 75 -5.55 -13.93 2.99
N ASN A 76 -6.11 -14.48 4.06
CA ASN A 76 -7.22 -13.86 4.80
C ASN A 76 -6.74 -12.64 5.60
N GLU A 77 -5.60 -12.76 6.26
CA GLU A 77 -4.94 -11.70 7.02
C GLU A 77 -4.53 -10.55 6.08
N LEU A 78 -3.93 -10.88 4.94
CA LEU A 78 -3.63 -9.89 3.89
C LEU A 78 -4.89 -9.25 3.31
N LYS A 79 -6.01 -9.98 3.22
CA LYS A 79 -7.29 -9.39 2.78
C LYS A 79 -7.78 -8.33 3.76
N VAL A 80 -7.74 -8.59 5.07
CA VAL A 80 -8.11 -7.62 6.10
C VAL A 80 -7.23 -6.37 6.03
N LEU A 81 -5.92 -6.53 5.82
CA LEU A 81 -4.98 -5.41 5.62
C LEU A 81 -5.31 -4.58 4.36
N SER A 82 -5.68 -5.24 3.27
CA SER A 82 -6.14 -4.57 2.05
C SER A 82 -7.43 -3.77 2.29
N GLU A 83 -8.37 -4.31 3.07
CA GLU A 83 -9.60 -3.63 3.44
C GLU A 83 -9.35 -2.39 4.32
N LYS A 84 -8.38 -2.44 5.25
CA LYS A 84 -7.95 -1.26 6.04
C LYS A 84 -7.41 -0.15 5.13
N THR A 85 -6.57 -0.52 4.17
CA THR A 85 -5.98 0.44 3.21
C THR A 85 -7.06 1.07 2.34
N LYS A 86 -8.01 0.27 1.86
CA LYS A 86 -9.19 0.75 1.11
C LYS A 86 -10.05 1.70 1.93
N LYS A 87 -10.39 1.31 3.16
CA LYS A 87 -11.18 2.14 4.07
C LYS A 87 -10.51 3.49 4.31
N PHE A 88 -9.20 3.50 4.56
CA PHE A 88 -8.44 4.75 4.69
C PHE A 88 -8.62 5.66 3.48
N THR A 89 -8.50 5.16 2.25
CA THR A 89 -8.67 6.02 1.06
C THR A 89 -10.07 6.61 0.94
N VAL A 90 -11.10 5.85 1.30
CA VAL A 90 -12.49 6.34 1.32
C VAL A 90 -12.67 7.40 2.41
N ASP A 91 -12.21 7.10 3.62
CA ASP A 91 -12.30 8.02 4.76
C ASP A 91 -11.50 9.32 4.50
N PHE A 92 -10.34 9.23 3.85
CA PHE A 92 -9.50 10.38 3.50
C PHE A 92 -10.17 11.27 2.45
N LEU A 93 -10.77 10.68 1.41
CA LEU A 93 -11.51 11.42 0.38
C LEU A 93 -12.80 12.03 0.92
N ASN A 94 -13.47 11.37 1.88
CA ASN A 94 -14.70 11.88 2.51
C ASN A 94 -14.49 13.17 3.33
N VAL A 95 -13.25 13.51 3.69
CA VAL A 95 -12.94 14.78 4.36
C VAL A 95 -13.02 15.97 3.40
N CYS A 96 -12.78 15.75 2.10
CA CYS A 96 -12.76 16.81 1.10
C CYS A 96 -14.19 17.31 0.83
N LYS A 97 -14.40 18.63 0.91
CA LYS A 97 -15.73 19.26 0.81
C LYS A 97 -16.07 19.79 -0.57
N ASN A 98 -15.07 19.95 -1.43
CA ASN A 98 -15.21 20.52 -2.76
C ASN A 98 -14.24 19.82 -3.75
N SER A 99 -14.42 20.09 -5.04
CA SER A 99 -13.63 19.48 -6.10
C SER A 99 -12.17 19.95 -6.12
N GLU A 100 -11.88 21.14 -5.58
CA GLU A 100 -10.54 21.71 -5.49
C GLU A 100 -9.68 21.00 -4.43
N GLU A 101 -10.25 20.69 -3.27
CA GLU A 101 -9.59 19.88 -2.25
C GLU A 101 -9.29 18.47 -2.76
N VAL A 102 -10.21 17.89 -3.54
CA VAL A 102 -10.02 16.57 -4.17
C VAL A 102 -8.90 16.62 -5.22
N SER A 103 -8.83 17.65 -6.07
CA SER A 103 -7.78 17.77 -7.08
C SER A 103 -6.40 17.92 -6.44
N ILE A 104 -6.28 18.73 -5.39
CA ILE A 104 -5.04 18.89 -4.62
C ILE A 104 -4.60 17.54 -4.02
N VAL A 105 -5.51 16.83 -3.36
CA VAL A 105 -5.22 15.54 -2.71
C VAL A 105 -4.85 14.43 -3.73
N LEU A 106 -5.31 14.54 -4.97
CA LEU A 106 -4.95 13.65 -6.06
C LEU A 106 -3.67 14.09 -6.82
N ASN A 107 -3.02 15.19 -6.40
CA ASN A 107 -1.98 15.89 -7.16
C ASN A 107 -2.39 16.12 -8.62
N PHE A 108 -3.64 16.53 -8.83
CA PHE A 108 -4.17 16.89 -10.13
C PHE A 108 -4.09 18.41 -10.30
N ASP A 109 -3.17 18.86 -11.15
CA ASP A 109 -3.07 20.27 -11.55
C ASP A 109 -3.97 20.53 -12.76
N GLU A 110 -4.98 21.39 -12.60
CA GLU A 110 -5.96 21.72 -13.67
C GLU A 110 -5.33 22.53 -14.81
N ASP A 111 -4.28 23.30 -14.52
CA ASP A 111 -3.60 24.17 -15.48
C ASP A 111 -2.54 23.41 -16.30
N ASP A 112 -2.09 22.25 -15.82
CA ASP A 112 -1.16 21.35 -16.53
C ASP A 112 -1.90 20.27 -17.34
N LEU A 113 -2.68 20.72 -18.33
CA LEU A 113 -3.43 19.84 -19.24
C LEU A 113 -2.53 18.96 -20.13
N THR A 114 -1.22 19.25 -20.18
CA THR A 114 -0.17 18.44 -20.80
C THR A 114 0.17 17.18 -19.97
N ASN A 115 -0.04 17.22 -18.66
CA ASN A 115 0.21 16.12 -17.71
C ASN A 115 -1.03 15.30 -17.34
N ARG A 116 -2.13 15.36 -18.12
CA ARG A 116 -3.25 14.37 -18.02
C ARG A 116 -2.81 12.90 -18.09
N LYS A 117 -1.57 12.61 -18.48
CA LYS A 117 -0.97 11.27 -18.47
C LYS A 117 -0.47 10.82 -17.10
N GLU A 118 -0.33 11.72 -16.12
CA GLU A 118 0.29 11.52 -14.81
C GLU A 118 -0.69 11.58 -13.62
N VAL A 119 -1.97 11.27 -13.82
CA VAL A 119 -2.81 10.93 -12.64
C VAL A 119 -2.47 9.52 -12.18
N GLU A 120 -1.25 9.33 -11.69
CA GLU A 120 -0.72 8.08 -11.15
C GLU A 120 -1.61 7.56 -10.02
N ALA A 121 -2.19 8.46 -9.22
CA ALA A 121 -3.20 8.13 -8.23
C ALA A 121 -4.43 7.44 -8.83
N LEU A 122 -4.98 7.92 -9.96
CA LEU A 122 -6.14 7.28 -10.61
C LEU A 122 -5.77 5.96 -11.29
N LYS A 123 -4.61 5.88 -11.94
CA LYS A 123 -4.10 4.61 -12.48
C LYS A 123 -3.93 3.57 -11.37
N ASN A 124 -3.38 3.98 -10.23
CA ASN A 124 -3.18 3.12 -9.08
C ASN A 124 -4.52 2.72 -8.43
N ALA A 125 -5.50 3.62 -8.35
CA ALA A 125 -6.85 3.31 -7.87
C ALA A 125 -7.56 2.25 -8.73
N VAL A 126 -7.48 2.36 -10.06
CA VAL A 126 -8.04 1.37 -11.00
C VAL A 126 -7.34 0.02 -10.83
N ASN A 127 -6.00 0.01 -10.75
CA ASN A 127 -5.21 -1.21 -10.56
C ASN A 127 -5.43 -1.86 -9.18
N ALA A 128 -5.72 -1.06 -8.16
CA ALA A 128 -6.03 -1.51 -6.82
C ALA A 128 -7.44 -2.12 -6.70
N LYS A 129 -8.25 -2.07 -7.77
CA LYS A 129 -9.66 -2.51 -7.76
C LYS A 129 -10.42 -1.89 -6.58
N HIS A 130 -10.24 -0.59 -6.36
CA HIS A 130 -11.17 0.19 -5.54
C HIS A 130 -12.43 0.42 -6.38
N LYS A 131 -13.24 -0.63 -6.53
CA LYS A 131 -14.64 -0.51 -6.94
C LYS A 131 -15.45 -0.82 -5.70
N GLU A 132 -16.44 0.03 -5.45
CA GLU A 132 -17.48 -0.17 -4.43
C GLU A 132 -18.05 -1.59 -4.45
#